data_AF-A0A4R9GML9-F1
#
_entry.id   AF-A0A4R9GML9-F1
#
_cell.length_a   1.000
_cell.length_b   1.000
_cell.length_c   1.000
_cell.angle_alpha   90.00
_cell.angle_beta   90.00
_cell.angle_gamma   90.00
#
_symmetry.space_group_name_H-M   'P 1'
#
loop_
_entity.id
_entity.type
_entity.pdbx_description
1 polymer ?
#
loop_
_entity_poly.entity_id
_entity_poly.type
_entity_poly.pdbx_seq_one_letter_code
_entity_poly.pdbx_strand_id
1 'polypeptide(L)'
;MKSKLPALLLLLFCPLFQCRKGPSLSREEVKKLSSSYILELCRKNLECSALYLESLPASEKEAAKSEFYSLEQCMEGQKDQSILPDDYEKVTDEQIAKVRHCMDDLLKTPCSAMEESGGIPSCRELFRTVE
;
A
#
# COMPACT_ATOMS: atom_id res chain seq x y z
N MET A 1 60.38 -25.82 21.29
CA MET A 1 59.28 -26.03 22.27
C MET A 1 59.35 -24.85 23.24
N LYS A 2 58.37 -23.98 23.48
CA LYS A 2 56.92 -24.00 23.31
C LYS A 2 56.48 -22.61 22.86
N SER A 3 55.74 -22.55 21.75
CA SER A 3 55.03 -21.34 21.31
C SER A 3 53.88 -21.09 22.30
N LYS A 4 53.79 -19.88 22.86
CA LYS A 4 52.62 -19.42 23.61
C LYS A 4 52.02 -18.26 22.85
N LEU A 5 51.23 -18.61 21.84
CA LEU A 5 50.31 -17.72 21.16
C LEU A 5 49.29 -17.24 22.21
N PRO A 6 49.18 -15.94 22.52
CA PRO A 6 48.12 -15.47 23.39
C PRO A 6 46.80 -15.66 22.64
N ALA A 7 45.86 -16.36 23.28
CA ALA A 7 44.51 -16.68 22.81
C ALA A 7 43.64 -15.40 22.71
N LEU A 8 44.02 -14.50 21.80
CA LEU A 8 43.41 -13.21 21.55
C LEU A 8 42.88 -13.16 20.11
N LEU A 9 42.09 -14.15 19.66
CA LEU A 9 41.54 -14.11 18.30
C LEU A 9 40.35 -15.06 18.03
N LEU A 10 39.41 -15.25 18.97
CA LEU A 10 38.30 -16.19 18.76
C LEU A 10 36.92 -15.76 19.27
N LEU A 11 36.70 -14.46 19.51
CA LEU A 11 35.39 -13.91 19.89
C LEU A 11 34.88 -12.82 18.92
N LEU A 12 35.44 -12.74 17.71
CA LEU A 12 35.09 -11.74 16.68
C LEU A 12 34.06 -12.23 15.64
N PHE A 13 33.43 -13.39 15.87
CA PHE A 13 32.42 -13.96 14.97
C PHE A 13 31.14 -14.35 15.71
N CYS A 14 30.62 -13.48 16.59
CA CYS A 14 29.18 -13.50 16.78
C CYS A 14 28.58 -12.91 15.50
N PRO A 15 27.91 -13.69 14.63
CA PRO A 15 27.04 -13.08 13.65
C PRO A 15 26.06 -12.27 14.49
N LEU A 16 26.04 -10.97 14.26
CA LEU A 16 24.98 -10.08 14.67
C LEU A 16 23.69 -10.86 14.41
N PHE A 17 23.05 -11.34 15.48
CA PHE A 17 21.70 -11.86 15.40
C PHE A 17 20.92 -10.74 14.74
N GLN A 18 20.70 -10.85 13.43
CA GLN A 18 19.73 -10.04 12.71
C GLN A 18 18.39 -10.52 13.21
N CYS A 19 18.07 -10.17 14.46
CA CYS A 19 16.70 -10.11 14.93
C CYS A 19 16.06 -9.05 14.05
N ARG A 20 15.55 -9.49 12.90
CA ARG A 20 14.60 -8.72 12.12
C ARG A 20 13.44 -8.50 13.07
N LYS A 21 13.35 -7.28 13.59
CA LYS A 21 12.18 -6.84 14.34
C LYS A 21 11.01 -7.07 13.39
N GLY A 22 10.12 -7.99 13.76
CA GLY A 22 8.91 -8.24 13.00
C GLY A 22 8.08 -6.95 12.91
N PRO A 23 7.06 -6.92 12.04
CA PRO A 23 6.18 -5.76 11.94
C PRO A 23 5.62 -5.39 13.33
N SER A 24 5.43 -4.10 13.54
CA SER A 24 4.70 -3.56 14.70
C SER A 24 3.24 -4.00 14.76
N LEU A 25 2.69 -4.55 13.67
CA LEU A 25 1.31 -4.98 13.53
C LEU A 25 1.19 -6.51 13.51
N SER A 26 0.08 -7.03 14.04
CA SER A 26 -0.31 -8.43 13.88
C SER A 26 -0.69 -8.76 12.43
N ARG A 27 -0.79 -10.05 12.11
CA ARG A 27 -1.28 -10.53 10.80
C ARG A 27 -2.67 -9.97 10.47
N GLU A 28 -3.58 -9.97 11.44
CA GLU A 28 -4.94 -9.46 11.29
C GLU A 28 -4.93 -7.94 11.02
N GLU A 29 -4.03 -7.21 11.67
CA GLU A 29 -3.87 -5.77 11.46
C GLU A 29 -3.28 -5.45 10.09
N VAL A 30 -2.31 -6.23 9.60
CA VAL A 30 -1.77 -6.13 8.24
C VAL A 30 -2.86 -6.38 7.20
N LYS A 31 -3.64 -7.46 7.37
CA LYS A 31 -4.76 -7.78 6.48
C LYS A 31 -5.79 -6.66 6.47
N LYS A 32 -6.16 -6.16 7.67
CA LYS A 32 -7.08 -5.04 7.81
C LYS A 32 -6.56 -3.78 7.13
N LEU A 33 -5.26 -3.48 7.25
CA LEU A 33 -4.64 -2.32 6.60
C LEU A 33 -4.74 -2.43 5.07
N SER A 34 -4.42 -3.59 4.50
CA SER A 34 -4.54 -3.85 3.05
C SER A 34 -5.99 -3.69 2.57
N SER A 35 -6.96 -4.31 3.26
CA SER A 35 -8.38 -4.18 2.91
C SER A 35 -8.91 -2.75 3.08
N SER A 36 -8.42 -2.01 4.08
CA SER A 36 -8.83 -0.62 4.32
C SER A 36 -8.33 0.30 3.20
N TYR A 37 -7.10 0.10 2.71
CA TYR A 37 -6.60 0.81 1.55
C TYR A 37 -7.49 0.59 0.31
N ILE A 38 -7.84 -0.67 0.01
CA ILE A 38 -8.70 -1.00 -1.13
C ILE A 38 -10.08 -0.34 -1.00
N LEU A 39 -10.67 -0.36 0.19
CA LEU A 39 -11.95 0.29 0.48
C LEU A 39 -11.89 1.79 0.17
N GLU A 40 -10.88 2.49 0.68
CA GLU A 40 -10.74 3.94 0.44
C GLU A 40 -10.43 4.26 -1.01
N LEU A 41 -9.67 3.41 -1.71
CA LEU A 41 -9.43 3.56 -3.14
C LEU A 41 -10.73 3.44 -3.95
N CYS A 42 -11.55 2.43 -3.65
CA CYS A 42 -12.85 2.27 -4.28
C CYS A 42 -13.79 3.46 -4.00
N ARG A 43 -13.83 3.95 -2.75
CA ARG A 43 -14.62 5.13 -2.39
C ARG A 43 -14.17 6.38 -3.15
N LYS A 44 -12.86 6.62 -3.24
CA LYS A 44 -12.32 7.76 -3.98
C LYS A 44 -12.63 7.66 -5.48
N ASN A 45 -12.51 6.48 -6.08
CA ASN A 45 -12.86 6.27 -7.48
C ASN A 45 -14.34 6.56 -7.75
N LEU A 46 -15.24 6.13 -6.85
CA LEU A 46 -16.67 6.43 -6.94
C LEU A 46 -16.96 7.93 -6.82
N GLU A 47 -16.34 8.59 -5.85
CA GLU A 47 -16.44 10.04 -5.64
C GLU A 47 -16.04 10.79 -6.92
N CYS A 48 -14.87 10.46 -7.48
CA CYS A 48 -14.36 11.14 -8.67
C CYS A 48 -15.17 10.83 -9.92
N SER A 49 -15.60 9.58 -10.09
CA SER A 49 -16.47 9.21 -11.19
C SER A 49 -17.79 10.00 -11.09
N ALA A 50 -18.40 10.09 -9.91
CA ALA A 50 -19.66 10.82 -9.72
C ALA A 50 -19.53 12.29 -10.11
N LEU A 51 -18.45 12.95 -9.68
CA LEU A 51 -18.14 14.33 -10.08
C LEU A 51 -17.93 14.46 -11.59
N TYR A 52 -17.23 13.50 -12.20
CA TYR A 52 -17.08 13.46 -13.66
C TYR A 52 -18.43 13.35 -14.36
N LEU A 53 -19.32 12.46 -13.92
CA LEU A 53 -20.66 12.31 -14.49
C LEU A 53 -21.49 13.59 -14.35
N GLU A 54 -21.35 14.29 -13.23
CA GLU A 54 -22.03 15.56 -13.01
C GLU A 54 -21.57 16.64 -13.99
N SER A 55 -20.28 16.63 -14.35
CA SER A 55 -19.65 17.57 -15.28
C SER A 55 -20.07 17.36 -16.75
N LEU A 56 -20.54 16.17 -17.12
CA LEU A 56 -20.89 15.85 -18.50
C LEU A 56 -22.18 16.53 -18.98
N PRO A 57 -22.32 16.82 -20.28
CA PRO A 57 -23.60 17.20 -20.89
C PRO A 57 -24.66 16.11 -20.72
N ALA A 58 -25.94 16.50 -20.63
CA ALA A 58 -27.05 15.55 -20.44
C ALA A 58 -27.12 14.46 -21.52
N SER A 59 -26.70 14.77 -22.76
CA SER A 59 -26.63 13.80 -23.87
C SER A 59 -25.59 12.70 -23.66
N GLU A 60 -24.57 12.94 -22.83
CA GLU A 60 -23.44 12.03 -22.60
C GLU A 60 -23.57 11.29 -21.26
N LYS A 61 -24.33 11.83 -20.30
CA LYS A 61 -24.52 11.22 -18.97
C LYS A 61 -25.06 9.80 -19.02
N GLU A 62 -26.08 9.54 -19.84
CA GLU A 62 -26.69 8.21 -19.90
C GLU A 62 -25.74 7.16 -20.49
N ALA A 63 -24.89 7.56 -21.44
CA ALA A 63 -23.87 6.67 -22.01
C ALA A 63 -22.74 6.40 -21.01
N ALA A 64 -22.33 7.42 -20.23
CA ALA A 64 -21.27 7.27 -19.25
C ALA A 64 -21.69 6.43 -18.03
N LYS A 65 -22.95 6.50 -17.60
CA LYS A 65 -23.46 5.77 -16.41
C LYS A 65 -23.20 4.26 -16.43
N SER A 66 -23.18 3.63 -17.60
CA SER A 66 -22.96 2.18 -17.70
C SER A 66 -21.53 1.74 -17.35
N GLU A 67 -20.58 2.67 -17.29
CA GLU A 67 -19.18 2.38 -16.96
C GLU A 67 -18.90 2.50 -15.45
N PHE A 68 -19.91 2.83 -14.65
CA PHE A 68 -19.77 3.08 -13.22
C PHE A 68 -20.07 1.82 -12.42
N TYR A 69 -19.11 1.40 -11.62
CA TYR A 69 -19.27 0.30 -10.67
C TYR A 69 -19.91 0.80 -9.38
N SER A 70 -20.62 -0.05 -8.65
CA SER A 70 -20.94 0.18 -7.23
C SER A 70 -19.71 -0.03 -6.34
N LEU A 71 -19.80 0.37 -5.07
CA LEU A 71 -18.73 0.09 -4.09
C LEU A 71 -18.47 -1.41 -3.97
N GLU A 72 -19.53 -2.21 -3.90
CA GLU A 72 -19.45 -3.66 -3.82
C GLU A 72 -18.80 -4.26 -5.06
N GLN A 73 -19.16 -3.77 -6.26
CA GLN A 73 -18.56 -4.22 -7.51
C GLN A 73 -17.07 -3.87 -7.59
N CYS A 74 -16.69 -2.67 -7.14
CA CYS A 74 -15.27 -2.28 -7.05
C CYS A 74 -14.52 -3.18 -6.06
N MET A 75 -15.06 -3.39 -4.87
CA MET A 75 -14.42 -4.23 -3.85
C MET A 75 -14.27 -5.69 -4.31
N GLU A 76 -15.31 -6.25 -4.94
CA GLU A 76 -15.27 -7.60 -5.49
C GLU A 76 -14.20 -7.74 -6.59
N GLY A 77 -14.06 -6.73 -7.46
CA GLY A 77 -13.03 -6.70 -8.48
C GLY A 77 -11.60 -6.59 -7.92
N GLN A 78 -11.44 -6.12 -6.68
CA GLN A 78 -10.15 -5.96 -5.99
C GLN A 78 -9.88 -7.05 -4.94
N LYS A 79 -10.77 -8.04 -4.77
CA LYS A 79 -10.70 -9.01 -3.67
C LYS A 79 -9.41 -9.84 -3.61
N ASP A 80 -8.79 -10.07 -4.76
CA ASP A 80 -7.57 -10.85 -4.93
C ASP A 80 -6.31 -9.97 -4.93
N GLN A 81 -6.48 -8.65 -4.79
CA GLN A 81 -5.37 -7.71 -4.70
C GLN A 81 -4.98 -7.53 -3.24
N SER A 82 -3.67 -7.52 -2.98
CA SER A 82 -3.12 -7.07 -1.70
C SER A 82 -1.90 -6.21 -1.94
N ILE A 83 -1.85 -5.07 -1.25
CA ILE A 83 -0.72 -4.14 -1.31
C ILE A 83 0.42 -4.53 -0.37
N LEU A 84 0.16 -5.45 0.56
CA LEU A 84 1.15 -6.01 1.49
C LEU A 84 1.23 -7.52 1.26
N PRO A 85 2.41 -8.13 1.38
CA PRO A 85 2.56 -9.57 1.22
C PRO A 85 1.72 -10.33 2.26
N ASP A 86 1.19 -11.49 1.85
CA ASP A 86 0.41 -12.37 2.72
C ASP A 86 1.25 -12.99 3.86
N ASP A 87 2.56 -13.11 3.62
CA ASP A 87 3.57 -13.45 4.62
C ASP A 87 3.81 -12.24 5.53
N TYR A 88 2.97 -12.08 6.56
CA TYR A 88 3.01 -10.91 7.45
C TYR A 88 4.38 -10.72 8.10
N GLU A 89 5.15 -11.79 8.35
CA GLU A 89 6.51 -11.71 8.91
C GLU A 89 7.49 -10.96 8.01
N LYS A 90 7.18 -10.81 6.71
CA LYS A 90 7.99 -10.07 5.74
C LYS A 90 7.59 -8.60 5.64
N VAL A 91 6.49 -8.18 6.27
CA VAL A 91 6.05 -6.78 6.27
C VAL A 91 6.93 -5.97 7.22
N THR A 92 7.46 -4.85 6.74
CA THR A 92 8.26 -3.91 7.55
C THR A 92 7.43 -2.73 8.03
N ASP A 93 7.86 -2.11 9.13
CA ASP A 93 7.26 -0.85 9.61
C ASP A 93 7.35 0.27 8.57
N GLU A 94 8.37 0.26 7.71
CA GLU A 94 8.52 1.20 6.60
C GLU A 94 7.42 0.99 5.55
N GLN A 95 7.12 -0.27 5.18
CA GLN A 95 6.01 -0.58 4.28
C GLN A 95 4.68 -0.14 4.88
N ILE A 96 4.45 -0.44 6.16
CA ILE A 96 3.24 0.00 6.88
C ILE A 96 3.12 1.54 6.86
N ALA A 97 4.22 2.25 7.09
CA ALA A 97 4.24 3.71 7.05
C ALA A 97 3.92 4.27 5.66
N LYS A 98 4.47 3.66 4.59
CA LYS A 98 4.16 4.05 3.20
C LYS A 98 2.67 3.87 2.90
N VAL A 99 2.07 2.75 3.32
CA VAL A 99 0.63 2.52 3.11
C VAL A 99 -0.21 3.57 3.81
N ARG A 100 0.10 3.87 5.08
CA ARG A 100 -0.61 4.91 5.83
C ARG A 100 -0.47 6.29 5.20
N HIS A 101 0.74 6.64 4.75
CA HIS A 101 0.99 7.91 4.09
C HIS A 101 0.19 8.03 2.78
N CYS A 102 0.18 6.98 1.96
CA CYS A 102 -0.64 6.92 0.76
C CYS A 102 -2.14 7.05 1.08
N MET A 103 -2.66 6.36 2.11
CA MET A 103 -4.06 6.50 2.50
C MET A 103 -4.41 7.93 2.92
N ASP A 104 -3.54 8.59 3.68
CA ASP A 104 -3.75 9.98 4.09
C ASP A 104 -3.78 10.93 2.87
N ASP A 105 -2.88 10.73 1.91
CA ASP A 105 -2.84 11.54 0.69
C ASP A 105 -4.03 11.23 -0.22
N LEU A 106 -4.45 9.97 -0.30
CA LEU A 106 -5.65 9.54 -1.02
C LEU A 106 -6.87 10.29 -0.53
N LEU A 107 -7.08 10.36 0.78
CA LEU A 107 -8.24 11.04 1.35
C LEU A 107 -8.21 12.56 1.11
N LYS A 108 -7.02 13.17 1.05
CA LYS A 108 -6.83 14.62 0.86
C LYS A 108 -6.81 15.06 -0.61
N THR A 109 -6.49 14.15 -1.53
CA THR A 109 -6.34 14.49 -2.94
C THR A 109 -7.72 14.76 -3.57
N PRO A 110 -7.95 15.95 -4.16
CA PRO A 110 -9.17 16.24 -4.88
C PRO A 110 -9.20 15.49 -6.21
N CYS A 111 -10.41 15.20 -6.71
CA CYS A 111 -10.58 14.43 -7.94
C CYS A 111 -9.96 15.09 -9.17
N SER A 112 -9.95 16.43 -9.27
CA SER A 112 -9.27 17.15 -10.36
C SER A 112 -7.77 16.84 -10.41
N ALA A 113 -7.11 16.69 -9.26
CA ALA A 113 -5.70 16.36 -9.19
C ALA A 113 -5.41 14.88 -9.50
N MET A 114 -6.41 13.99 -9.38
CA MET A 114 -6.24 12.57 -9.70
C MET A 114 -6.10 12.34 -11.21
N GLU A 115 -6.84 13.10 -12.02
CA GLU A 115 -6.81 13.00 -13.48
C GLU A 115 -5.49 13.54 -14.06
N GLU A 116 -4.98 14.64 -13.51
CA GLU A 116 -3.80 15.35 -14.04
C GLU A 116 -2.46 14.68 -13.69
N SER A 117 -2.37 14.03 -12.54
CA SER A 117 -1.08 13.64 -11.94
C SER A 117 -0.61 12.22 -12.23
N GLY A 118 -1.37 11.44 -13.02
CA GLY A 118 -1.07 10.03 -13.24
C GLY A 118 -1.08 9.22 -11.93
N GLY A 119 -1.95 9.62 -10.99
CA GLY A 119 -2.08 9.03 -9.66
C GLY A 119 -1.33 9.77 -8.55
N ILE A 120 -1.56 9.34 -7.31
CA ILE A 120 -1.02 9.97 -6.10
C ILE A 120 0.43 9.52 -5.88
N PRO A 121 1.41 10.45 -5.76
CA PRO A 121 2.82 10.10 -5.65
C PRO A 121 3.14 9.07 -4.55
N SER A 122 2.65 9.28 -3.33
CA SER A 122 2.86 8.37 -2.19
C SER A 122 2.24 6.99 -2.41
N CYS A 123 1.14 6.90 -3.17
CA CYS A 123 0.54 5.62 -3.53
C CYS A 123 1.30 4.88 -4.61
N ARG A 124 1.95 5.58 -5.55
CA ARG A 124 2.83 4.93 -6.53
C ARG A 124 4.05 4.29 -5.89
N GLU A 125 4.53 4.85 -4.78
CA GLU A 125 5.65 4.28 -4.03
C GLU A 125 5.35 2.90 -3.43
N LEU A 126 4.07 2.56 -3.22
CA LEU A 126 3.67 1.22 -2.75
C LEU A 126 4.03 0.13 -3.76
N PHE A 127 3.97 0.45 -5.05
CA PHE A 127 4.21 -0.49 -6.15
C PHE A 127 5.64 -0.42 -6.69
N ARG A 128 6.44 0.53 -6.19
CA ARG A 128 7.89 0.57 -6.44
C ARG A 128 8.59 -0.40 -5.50
N THR A 129 8.54 -1.68 -5.80
CA THR A 129 9.43 -2.66 -5.16
C THR A 129 10.82 -2.59 -5.77
N VAL A 130 11.78 -2.22 -4.91
CA VAL A 130 13.23 -2.43 -4.94
C VAL A 130 13.72 -3.37 -6.07
N GLU A 131 14.47 -2.81 -7.02
CA GLU A 131 15.48 -3.58 -7.79
C GLU A 131 16.61 -4.04 -6.87
#